data_AF-A0A437LP47-F1
#
_entry.id   AF-A0A437LP47-F1
#
_cell.length_a   1.000
_cell.length_b   1.000
_cell.length_c   1.000
_cell.angle_alpha   90.00
_cell.angle_beta   90.00
_cell.angle_gamma   90.00
#
_symmetry.space_group_name_H-M   'P 1'
#
loop_
_entity.id
_entity.type
_entity.pdbx_description
1 polymer ?
#
loop_
_entity_poly.entity_id
_entity_poly.type
_entity_poly.pdbx_seq_one_letter_code
_entity_poly.pdbx_strand_id
1 'polypeptide(L)'
;MAFLTPIPPATPWPTRLLLHVPLIGWMARDVAFGDRANLYFALVALISVWIMAVMTWGVLALYLPLVAFVPAMFVILFLITWG
;
A
#
# COMPACT_ATOMS: atom_id res chain seq x y z
N MET A 1 -10.84 -2.48 14.70
CA MET A 1 -12.27 -2.20 14.43
C MET A 1 -12.66 -2.56 12.98
N ALA A 2 -11.76 -3.19 12.21
CA ALA A 2 -11.97 -3.67 10.83
C ALA A 2 -13.11 -4.66 10.52
N PHE A 3 -13.56 -5.43 11.49
CA PHE A 3 -14.65 -6.39 11.26
C PHE A 3 -16.03 -5.72 11.18
N LEU A 4 -16.17 -4.52 11.75
CA LEU A 4 -17.45 -3.80 11.84
C LEU A 4 -17.60 -2.71 10.77
N THR A 5 -16.54 -2.38 10.04
CA THR A 5 -16.60 -1.46 8.90
C THR A 5 -17.28 -2.16 7.71
N PRO A 6 -18.52 -1.77 7.33
CA PRO A 6 -19.24 -2.44 6.26
C PRO A 6 -18.57 -2.14 4.91
N ILE A 7 -18.33 -3.17 4.09
CA ILE A 7 -17.85 -2.96 2.72
C ILE A 7 -19.05 -2.59 1.84
N PRO A 8 -19.02 -1.45 1.12
CA PRO A 8 -20.08 -1.09 0.19
C PRO A 8 -20.25 -2.16 -0.91
N PRO A 9 -21.49 -2.59 -1.24
CA PRO A 9 -21.74 -3.60 -2.27
C PRO A 9 -21.24 -3.22 -3.68
N ALA A 10 -21.07 -1.92 -3.95
CA ALA A 10 -20.73 -1.36 -5.27
C ALA A 10 -19.23 -1.03 -5.41
N THR A 11 -18.34 -1.94 -5.00
CA THR A 11 -16.89 -1.74 -5.20
C THR A 11 -16.42 -2.35 -6.53
N PRO A 12 -15.58 -1.64 -7.32
CA PRO A 12 -14.92 -2.20 -8.49
C PRO A 12 -14.22 -3.52 -8.17
N TRP A 13 -14.16 -4.44 -9.14
CA TRP A 13 -13.57 -5.77 -8.93
C TRP A 13 -12.15 -5.77 -8.30
N PRO A 14 -11.23 -4.82 -8.61
CA PRO A 14 -9.87 -4.84 -8.05
C PRO A 14 -9.85 -4.43 -6.58
N THR A 15 -10.64 -3.43 -6.20
CA THR A 15 -10.76 -2.98 -4.81
C THR A 15 -11.43 -4.05 -3.95
N ARG A 16 -12.39 -4.78 -4.51
CA ARG A 16 -13.03 -5.91 -3.83
C ARG A 16 -12.03 -7.03 -3.52
N LEU A 17 -11.09 -7.33 -4.42
CA LEU A 17 -10.03 -8.31 -4.15
C LEU A 17 -9.08 -7.83 -3.05
N LEU A 18 -8.63 -6.57 -3.10
CA LEU A 18 -7.72 -6.00 -2.10
C LEU A 18 -8.33 -6.04 -0.68
N LEU A 19 -9.63 -5.73 -0.56
CA LEU A 19 -10.36 -5.73 0.72
C LEU A 19 -10.60 -7.14 1.31
N HIS A 20 -10.42 -8.20 0.52
CA HIS A 20 -10.54 -9.60 0.97
C HIS A 20 -9.19 -10.24 1.34
N VAL A 21 -8.05 -9.59 1.06
CA VAL A 21 -6.74 -10.14 1.42
C VAL A 21 -6.62 -10.18 2.95
N PRO A 22 -6.39 -11.33 3.58
CA PRO A 22 -6.43 -11.45 5.04
C PRO A 22 -5.32 -10.64 5.74
N LEU A 23 -4.13 -10.55 5.15
CA LEU A 23 -3.00 -9.83 5.77
C LEU A 23 -3.10 -8.30 5.66
N ILE A 24 -3.64 -7.79 4.56
CA ILE A 24 -3.55 -6.35 4.21
C ILE A 24 -4.94 -5.71 4.08
N GLY A 25 -5.96 -6.50 3.75
CA GLY A 25 -7.32 -6.04 3.48
C GLY A 25 -8.03 -5.45 4.70
N TRP A 26 -7.66 -5.88 5.91
CA TRP A 26 -8.17 -5.29 7.15
C TRP A 26 -7.64 -3.86 7.36
N MET A 27 -6.33 -3.62 7.18
CA MET A 27 -5.76 -2.27 7.22
C MET A 27 -6.28 -1.42 6.07
N ALA A 28 -6.38 -1.97 4.86
CA ALA A 28 -6.93 -1.26 3.69
C ALA A 28 -8.37 -0.80 3.93
N ARG A 29 -9.20 -1.64 4.56
CA ARG A 29 -10.57 -1.30 4.94
C ARG A 29 -10.62 -0.20 6.00
N ASP A 30 -9.78 -0.30 7.02
CA ASP A 30 -9.72 0.70 8.08
C ASP A 30 -9.19 2.05 7.56
N VAL A 31 -8.29 2.07 6.58
CA VAL A 31 -7.82 3.31 5.94
C VAL A 31 -8.89 3.89 5.00
N ALA A 32 -9.63 3.05 4.26
CA ALA A 32 -10.62 3.51 3.28
C ALA A 32 -11.94 3.99 3.90
N PHE A 33 -12.39 3.33 4.97
CA PHE A 33 -13.73 3.55 5.56
C PHE A 33 -13.71 3.90 7.05
N GLY A 34 -12.54 3.87 7.70
CA GLY A 34 -12.37 4.20 9.11
C GLY A 34 -12.00 5.67 9.36
N ASP A 35 -11.44 5.92 10.55
CA ASP A 35 -10.96 7.25 10.94
C ASP A 35 -9.69 7.64 10.15
N ARG A 36 -9.51 8.94 9.88
CA ARG A 36 -8.30 9.50 9.28
C ARG A 36 -7.05 9.17 10.09
N ALA A 37 -7.17 8.99 11.41
CA ALA A 37 -6.06 8.53 12.25
C ALA A 37 -5.48 7.19 11.78
N ASN A 38 -6.30 6.33 11.17
CA ASN A 38 -5.89 5.00 10.71
C ASN A 38 -4.85 5.04 9.58
N LEU A 39 -4.84 6.12 8.78
CA LEU A 39 -3.81 6.33 7.78
C LEU A 39 -2.42 6.40 8.42
N TYR A 40 -2.28 7.11 9.54
CA TYR A 40 -1.00 7.23 10.24
C TYR A 40 -0.55 5.89 10.82
N PHE A 41 -1.47 5.10 11.38
CA PHE A 41 -1.15 3.75 11.85
C PHE A 41 -0.69 2.83 10.71
N ALA A 42 -1.33 2.93 9.54
CA ALA A 42 -0.93 2.16 8.36
C ALA A 42 0.47 2.54 7.85
N LEU A 43 0.78 3.84 7.82
CA LEU A 43 2.12 4.34 7.44
C LEU A 43 3.19 3.87 8.42
N VAL A 44 2.94 3.98 9.73
CA VAL A 44 3.89 3.52 10.76
C VAL A 44 4.13 2.02 10.65
N ALA A 45 3.10 1.23 10.42
CA ALA A 45 3.24 -0.22 10.22
C ALA A 45 4.05 -0.55 8.96
N LEU A 46 3.79 0.14 7.84
CA LEU A 46 4.56 -0.04 6.60
C LEU A 46 6.04 0.27 6.80
N ILE A 47 6.34 1.40 7.45
CA ILE A 47 7.73 1.80 7.77
C ILE A 47 8.37 0.77 8.70
N SER A 48 7.64 0.27 9.70
CA SER A 48 8.15 -0.76 10.63
C SER A 48 8.52 -2.05 9.90
N VAL A 49 7.65 -2.53 9.00
CA VAL A 49 7.93 -3.71 8.16
C VAL A 49 9.14 -3.48 7.26
N TRP A 50 9.28 -2.27 6.70
CA TRP A 50 10.43 -1.95 5.88
C TRP A 50 11.73 -1.88 6.68
N ILE A 51 11.71 -1.31 7.90
CA ILE A 51 12.86 -1.33 8.81
C ILE A 51 13.25 -2.77 9.15
N MET A 52 12.29 -3.65 9.47
CA MET A 52 12.56 -5.07 9.70
C MET A 52 13.18 -5.74 8.47
N ALA A 53 12.73 -5.39 7.26
CA ALA A 53 13.31 -5.87 6.02
C ALA A 53 14.77 -5.40 5.86
N VAL A 54 15.07 -4.13 6.16
CA VAL A 54 16.43 -3.59 6.15
C VAL A 54 17.30 -4.27 7.21
N MET A 55 16.79 -4.56 8.40
CA MET A 55 17.55 -5.29 9.42
C MET A 55 17.84 -6.74 9.00
N THR A 56 16.95 -7.37 8.21
CA THR A 56 17.08 -8.78 7.80
C THR A 56 17.96 -8.94 6.56
N TRP A 57 17.83 -8.05 5.57
CA TRP A 57 18.50 -8.16 4.26
C TRP A 57 19.47 -7.02 3.95
N GLY A 58 19.62 -6.06 4.87
CA GLY A 58 20.53 -4.93 4.71
C GLY A 58 20.18 -4.05 3.52
N VAL A 59 21.21 -3.73 2.73
CA VAL A 59 21.12 -2.83 1.58
C VAL A 59 20.18 -3.36 0.48
N LEU A 60 19.98 -4.68 0.37
CA LEU A 60 19.06 -5.26 -0.62
C LEU A 60 17.63 -4.74 -0.45
N ALA A 61 17.16 -4.60 0.79
CA ALA A 61 15.83 -4.07 1.09
C ALA A 61 15.67 -2.58 0.75
N LEU A 62 16.77 -1.84 0.61
CA LEU A 62 16.79 -0.47 0.11
C LEU A 62 16.83 -0.43 -1.42
N TYR A 63 17.60 -1.31 -2.06
CA TYR A 63 17.64 -1.37 -3.53
C TYR A 63 16.32 -1.78 -4.15
N LEU A 64 15.54 -2.65 -3.50
CA LEU A 64 14.26 -3.14 -4.02
C LEU A 64 13.27 -2.01 -4.36
N PRO A 65 12.93 -1.08 -3.45
CA PRO A 65 12.05 0.05 -3.78
C PRO A 65 12.66 1.01 -4.81
N LEU A 66 13.99 1.20 -4.83
CA LEU A 66 14.66 2.02 -5.84
C LEU A 66 14.47 1.44 -7.25
N VAL A 67 14.72 0.13 -7.41
CA VAL A 67 14.56 -0.55 -8.70
C VAL A 67 13.08 -0.63 -9.09
N ALA A 68 12.18 -0.86 -8.15
CA ALA A 68 10.74 -0.82 -8.39
C ALA A 68 10.24 0.56 -8.85
N PHE A 69 10.95 1.65 -8.50
CA PHE A 69 10.63 3.01 -8.95
C PHE A 69 11.07 3.32 -10.39
N VAL A 70 12.00 2.54 -10.95
CA VAL A 70 12.49 2.72 -12.34
C VAL A 70 11.36 2.71 -13.38
N PRO A 71 10.46 1.70 -13.44
CA PRO A 71 9.34 1.74 -14.38
C PRO A 71 8.40 2.93 -14.14
N ALA A 72 8.22 3.37 -12.89
CA ALA A 72 7.44 4.57 -12.58
C ALA A 72 8.08 5.84 -13.19
N MET A 73 9.41 5.96 -13.15
CA MET A 73 10.12 7.04 -13.82
C MET A 73 9.93 7.00 -15.34
N PHE A 74 10.00 5.82 -15.97
CA PHE A 74 9.69 5.70 -17.39
C PHE A 74 8.27 6.13 -17.72
N VAL A 75 7.27 5.69 -16.93
CA VAL A 75 5.87 6.13 -17.11
C VAL A 75 5.75 7.64 -16.99
N ILE A 76 6.40 8.27 -15.99
CA ILE A 76 6.40 9.72 -15.83
C ILE A 76 7.03 10.40 -17.04
N LEU A 77 8.16 9.91 -17.53
CA LEU A 77 8.81 10.45 -18.73
C LEU A 77 7.93 10.30 -19.97
N PHE A 78 7.25 9.17 -20.15
CA PHE A 78 6.29 8.98 -21.24
C PHE A 78 5.12 9.96 -21.13
N LEU A 79 4.54 10.14 -19.94
CA LEU A 79 3.45 11.09 -19.72
C LEU A 79 3.88 12.52 -20.05
N ILE A 80 5.09 12.92 -19.62
CA ILE A 80 5.65 14.25 -19.94
C ILE A 80 5.91 14.40 -21.44
N THR A 81 6.38 13.34 -22.10
CA THR A 81 6.69 13.37 -23.54
C THR A 81 5.43 13.37 -24.41
N TRP A 82 4.34 12.77 -23.94
CA TRP A 82 3.07 12.69 -24.66
C TRP A 82 2.19 13.94 -24.55
N GLY A 83 2.33 14.74 -23.48
CA GLY A 83 1.55 15.97 -23.30
C GLY A 83 0.11 15.70 -22.85
#